data_AF-A0A7C4JF96-F1
#
_entry.id   AF-A0A7C4JF96-F1
#
_cell.length_a   1.000
_cell.length_b   1.000
_cell.length_c   1.000
_cell.angle_alpha   90.00
_cell.angle_beta   90.00
_cell.angle_gamma   90.00
#
_symmetry.space_group_name_H-M   'P 1'
#
loop_
_entity.id
_entity.type
_entity.pdbx_description
1 polymer ?
#
loop_
_entity_poly.entity_id
_entity_poly.type
_entity_poly.pdbx_seq_one_letter_code
_entity_poly.pdbx_strand_id
1 'polypeptide(L)'
;MLQQGAWVSYDGISEATAERTLKLVGFVFEHGFEGQLLLSQDAGWYNVGEPKGGSIRRYSYLIKDLISLMMENEFNRDFIEKILVGNPSRAFQIR
;
A
#
# COMPACT_ATOMS: atom_id res chain seq x y z
N MET A 1 -2.59 -9.57 16.33
CA MET A 1 -3.28 -9.46 15.03
C MET A 1 -2.60 -10.27 13.94
N LEU A 2 -1.39 -9.92 13.47
CA LEU A 2 -0.70 -10.69 12.42
C LEU A 2 -0.47 -12.17 12.82
N GLN A 3 0.01 -12.41 14.04
CA GLN A 3 0.13 -13.76 14.61
C GLN A 3 -1.20 -14.54 14.73
N GLN A 4 -2.34 -13.84 14.70
CA GLN A 4 -3.68 -14.43 14.74
C GLN A 4 -4.25 -14.65 13.33
N GLY A 5 -3.46 -14.44 12.28
CA GLY A 5 -3.87 -14.62 10.88
C GLY A 5 -4.60 -13.43 10.26
N ALA A 6 -4.72 -12.29 10.95
CA ALA A 6 -5.36 -11.10 10.41
C ALA A 6 -4.50 -10.44 9.31
N TRP A 7 -5.14 -9.78 8.36
CA TRP A 7 -4.47 -8.89 7.42
C TRP A 7 -4.17 -7.54 8.08
N VAL A 8 -3.05 -6.92 7.72
CA VAL A 8 -2.76 -5.52 8.03
C VAL A 8 -2.79 -4.72 6.73
N SER A 9 -3.49 -3.59 6.74
CA SER A 9 -3.53 -2.66 5.62
C SER A 9 -2.88 -1.34 6.04
N TYR A 10 -1.91 -0.86 5.26
CA TYR A 10 -1.47 0.53 5.32
C TYR A 10 -2.15 1.29 4.20
N ASP A 11 -3.27 1.95 4.52
CA ASP A 11 -4.21 2.50 3.56
C ASP A 11 -4.11 4.00 3.35
N GLY A 12 -3.39 4.75 4.19
CA GLY A 12 -3.22 6.19 4.05
C GLY A 12 -1.97 6.63 3.26
N ILE A 13 -1.50 5.84 2.29
CA ILE A 13 -0.22 6.12 1.61
C ILE A 13 -0.27 7.44 0.82
N SER A 14 0.76 8.24 0.99
CA SER A 14 0.99 9.52 0.33
C SER A 14 2.49 9.85 0.31
N GLU A 15 2.85 10.91 -0.40
CA GLU A 15 4.21 11.46 -0.36
C GLU A 15 4.66 11.80 1.06
N ALA A 16 3.79 12.42 1.85
CA ALA A 16 4.08 12.80 3.23
C ALA A 16 4.28 11.59 4.18
N THR A 17 3.77 10.41 3.82
CA THR A 17 3.86 9.19 4.65
C THR A 17 4.83 8.17 4.09
N ALA A 18 5.53 8.47 2.99
CA ALA A 18 6.35 7.50 2.25
C ALA A 18 7.43 6.85 3.13
N GLU A 19 8.24 7.64 3.81
CA GLU A 19 9.31 7.14 4.68
C GLU A 19 8.78 6.24 5.79
N ARG A 20 7.70 6.66 6.45
CA ARG A 20 7.02 5.85 7.48
C ARG A 20 6.48 4.55 6.89
N THR A 21 5.91 4.60 5.70
CA THR A 21 5.37 3.43 5.00
C THR A 21 6.49 2.42 4.72
N LEU A 22 7.62 2.85 4.17
CA LEU A 22 8.76 1.99 3.89
C LEU A 22 9.29 1.30 5.16
N LYS A 23 9.41 2.04 6.27
CA LYS A 23 9.82 1.46 7.56
C LYS A 23 8.85 0.40 8.07
N LEU A 24 7.55 0.64 7.98
CA LEU A 24 6.52 -0.31 8.42
C LEU A 24 6.48 -1.56 7.53
N VAL A 25 6.60 -1.37 6.21
CA VAL A 25 6.67 -2.47 5.24
C VAL A 25 7.91 -3.33 5.49
N GLY A 26 9.08 -2.71 5.70
CA GLY A 26 10.32 -3.39 6.08
C GLY A 26 10.17 -4.17 7.38
N PHE A 27 9.59 -3.56 8.41
CA PHE A 27 9.34 -4.23 9.69
C PHE A 27 8.45 -5.48 9.54
N VAL A 28 7.36 -5.41 8.77
CA VAL A 28 6.48 -6.56 8.51
C VAL A 28 7.22 -7.67 7.76
N PHE A 29 8.08 -7.30 6.81
CA PHE A 29 8.91 -8.23 6.05
C PHE A 29 9.96 -8.93 6.93
N GLU A 30 10.72 -8.18 7.73
CA GLU A 30 11.74 -8.71 8.64
C GLU A 30 11.18 -9.72 9.66
N HIS A 31 9.90 -9.59 10.01
CA HIS A 31 9.21 -10.48 10.93
C HIS A 31 8.44 -11.63 10.24
N GLY A 32 8.57 -11.78 8.91
CA GLY A 32 7.98 -12.89 8.15
C GLY A 32 6.46 -12.81 7.97
N PHE A 33 5.88 -11.62 8.05
CA PHE A 33 4.44 -11.40 7.89
C PHE A 33 4.05 -10.78 6.55
N GLU A 34 4.94 -10.78 5.57
CA GLU A 34 4.71 -10.15 4.28
C GLU A 34 3.56 -10.77 3.49
N GLY A 35 3.19 -12.02 3.77
CA GLY A 35 1.99 -12.65 3.19
C GLY A 35 0.67 -12.04 3.67
N GLN A 36 0.66 -11.24 4.74
CA GLN A 36 -0.54 -10.66 5.36
C GLN A 36 -0.63 -9.14 5.21
N LEU A 37 0.16 -8.57 4.29
CA LEU A 37 0.27 -7.12 4.08
C LEU A 37 -0.57 -6.67 2.87
N LEU A 38 -1.33 -5.59 3.05
CA LEU A 38 -2.03 -4.85 1.99
C LEU A 38 -1.63 -3.38 2.03
N LEU A 39 -1.62 -2.73 0.87
CA LEU A 39 -1.29 -1.31 0.71
C LEU A 39 -2.41 -0.59 -0.05
N SER A 40 -2.72 0.64 0.38
CA SER A 40 -3.67 1.53 -0.30
C SER A 40 -3.35 2.99 -0.01
N GLN A 41 -4.04 3.93 -0.66
CA GLN A 41 -3.81 5.37 -0.54
C GLN A 41 -4.95 6.13 0.14
N ASP A 42 -6.14 5.51 0.25
CA ASP A 42 -7.38 6.12 0.74
C ASP A 42 -7.57 7.54 0.18
N ALA A 43 -7.46 7.62 -1.14
CA ALA A 43 -7.32 8.87 -1.85
C ALA A 43 -8.32 8.96 -3.00
N GLY A 44 -8.59 10.20 -3.40
CA GLY A 44 -9.44 10.50 -4.56
C GLY A 44 -10.93 10.65 -4.26
N TRP A 45 -11.29 10.79 -2.98
CA TRP A 45 -12.65 11.10 -2.57
C TRP A 45 -13.20 12.34 -3.29
N TYR A 46 -14.46 12.24 -3.72
CA TYR A 46 -15.24 13.35 -4.28
C TYR A 46 -16.09 13.97 -3.17
N ASN A 47 -15.90 15.25 -2.89
CA ASN A 47 -16.65 15.97 -1.87
C ASN A 47 -17.98 16.50 -2.44
N VAL A 48 -19.09 15.87 -2.06
CA VAL A 48 -20.43 16.31 -2.49
C VAL A 48 -20.71 17.72 -1.97
N GLY A 49 -21.12 18.62 -2.86
CA GLY A 49 -21.39 20.02 -2.55
C GLY A 49 -20.24 20.97 -2.86
N GLU A 50 -19.04 20.46 -3.13
CA GLU A 50 -17.93 21.28 -3.60
C GLU A 50 -17.88 21.31 -5.15
N PRO A 51 -17.57 22.47 -5.77
CA PRO A 51 -17.37 22.54 -7.21
C PRO A 51 -16.34 21.50 -7.67
N LYS A 52 -16.73 20.67 -8.66
CA LYS A 52 -15.90 19.57 -9.19
C LYS A 52 -15.45 18.54 -8.16
N GLY A 53 -16.11 18.45 -7.00
CA GLY A 53 -15.80 17.47 -5.96
C GLY A 53 -14.65 17.87 -5.05
N GLY A 54 -14.22 19.12 -5.06
CA GLY A 54 -13.15 19.61 -4.20
C GLY A 54 -11.75 19.33 -4.74
N SER A 55 -10.80 19.18 -3.82
CA SER A 55 -9.41 18.84 -4.14
C SER A 55 -9.21 17.33 -4.14
N ILE A 56 -9.29 16.72 -5.32
CA ILE A 56 -9.17 15.27 -5.49
C ILE A 56 -7.69 14.88 -5.59
N ARG A 57 -7.22 14.07 -4.62
CA ARG A 57 -5.88 13.47 -4.67
C ARG A 57 -5.75 12.45 -5.81
N ARG A 58 -4.56 12.38 -6.42
CA ARG A 58 -4.28 11.41 -7.49
C ARG A 58 -4.26 9.96 -6.97
N TYR A 59 -4.75 9.04 -7.78
CA TYR A 59 -4.78 7.60 -7.49
C TYR A 59 -3.48 6.86 -7.83
N SER A 60 -2.53 7.52 -8.49
CA SER A 60 -1.36 6.84 -9.05
C SER A 60 -0.14 6.82 -8.15
N TYR A 61 -0.17 7.45 -6.97
CA TYR A 61 1.03 7.61 -6.13
C TYR A 61 1.60 6.26 -5.68
N LEU A 62 0.74 5.33 -5.26
CA LEU A 62 1.16 3.97 -4.88
C LEU A 62 1.91 3.26 -6.03
N ILE A 63 1.36 3.30 -7.25
CA ILE A 63 1.89 2.50 -8.37
C ILE A 63 3.09 3.15 -9.06
N LYS A 64 3.14 4.49 -9.15
CA LYS A 64 4.23 5.18 -9.84
C LYS A 64 5.38 5.50 -8.90
N ASP A 65 5.08 6.14 -7.79
CA ASP A 65 6.09 6.79 -6.95
C ASP A 65 6.53 5.87 -5.81
N LEU A 66 5.59 5.24 -5.10
CA LEU A 66 5.96 4.34 -4.01
C LEU A 66 6.72 3.12 -4.52
N ILE A 67 6.29 2.49 -5.64
CA ILE A 67 7.06 1.39 -6.24
C ILE A 67 8.49 1.82 -6.57
N SER A 68 8.68 3.01 -7.15
CA SER A 68 10.01 3.55 -7.45
C SER A 68 10.84 3.71 -6.18
N LEU A 69 10.27 4.31 -5.13
CA LEU A 69 10.93 4.46 -3.83
C LEU A 69 11.26 3.12 -3.17
N MET A 70 10.39 2.11 -3.30
CA MET A 70 10.64 0.77 -2.78
C MET A 70 11.85 0.13 -3.48
N MET A 71 11.95 0.24 -4.80
CA MET A 71 13.12 -0.26 -5.55
C MET A 71 14.41 0.47 -5.18
N GLU A 72 14.36 1.78 -4.97
CA GLU A 72 15.50 2.59 -4.51
C GLU A 72 15.96 2.21 -3.09
N ASN A 73 15.05 1.67 -2.26
CA ASN A 73 15.34 1.17 -0.91
C ASN A 73 15.54 -0.36 -0.89
N GLU A 74 15.96 -0.94 -2.02
CA GLU A 74 16.40 -2.34 -2.15
C GLU A 74 15.30 -3.39 -1.89
N PHE A 75 14.03 -3.01 -1.86
CA PHE A 75 12.93 -3.98 -1.91
C PHE A 75 12.93 -4.66 -3.29
N ASN A 76 13.06 -5.98 -3.29
CA ASN A 76 13.09 -6.73 -4.53
C ASN A 76 11.71 -6.80 -5.22
N ARG A 77 11.73 -7.14 -6.51
CA ARG A 77 10.54 -7.16 -7.36
C ARG A 77 9.51 -8.20 -6.91
N ASP A 78 9.96 -9.37 -6.49
CA ASP A 78 9.09 -10.48 -6.07
C ASP A 78 8.28 -10.09 -4.83
N PHE A 79 8.90 -9.36 -3.90
CA PHE A 79 8.24 -8.81 -2.73
C PHE A 79 7.19 -7.76 -3.11
N ILE A 80 7.55 -6.81 -3.99
CA ILE A 80 6.62 -5.79 -4.48
C ILE A 80 5.43 -6.44 -5.19
N GLU A 81 5.66 -7.43 -6.04
CA GLU A 81 4.62 -8.19 -6.73
C GLU A 81 3.75 -8.98 -5.75
N LYS A 82 4.35 -9.61 -4.74
CA LYS A 82 3.61 -10.30 -3.67
C LYS A 82 2.64 -9.36 -2.96
N ILE A 83 3.06 -8.18 -2.55
CA ILE A 83 2.21 -7.28 -1.74
C ILE A 83 1.20 -6.47 -2.57
N LEU A 84 1.47 -6.22 -3.86
CA LEU A 84 0.58 -5.45 -4.74
C LEU A 84 -0.33 -6.30 -5.62
N VAL A 85 0.02 -7.56 -5.87
CA VAL A 85 -0.75 -8.47 -6.74
C VAL A 85 -1.16 -9.71 -5.95
N GLY A 86 -0.19 -10.50 -5.47
CA GLY A 86 -0.48 -11.80 -4.86
C GLY A 86 -1.37 -11.71 -3.61
N ASN A 87 -1.05 -10.76 -2.73
CA ASN A 87 -1.75 -10.54 -1.47
C ASN A 87 -3.18 -10.03 -1.68
N PRO A 88 -3.43 -8.95 -2.46
CA PRO A 88 -4.79 -8.55 -2.79
C PRO A 88 -5.61 -9.67 -3.45
N SER A 89 -5.04 -10.39 -4.42
CA SER A 89 -5.75 -11.51 -5.06
C SER A 89 -6.15 -12.59 -4.06
N ARG A 90 -5.27 -12.91 -3.10
CA ARG A 90 -5.56 -13.87 -2.03
C ARG A 90 -6.58 -13.35 -1.02
N ALA A 91 -6.45 -12.09 -0.59
CA ALA A 91 -7.34 -11.46 0.38
C ALA A 91 -8.76 -11.35 -0.14
N PHE A 92 -8.92 -10.98 -1.42
CA PHE A 92 -10.21 -10.74 -2.05
C PHE A 92 -10.70 -11.92 -2.91
N GLN A 93 -9.99 -13.05 -2.92
CA GLN A 93 -10.32 -14.27 -3.66
C GLN A 93 -10.52 -14.05 -5.17
N ILE A 94 -9.70 -13.17 -5.75
CA ILE A 94 -9.72 -12.88 -7.19
C ILE A 94 -8.96 -14.00 -7.92
N ARG A 95 -9.56 -14.55 -8.98
CA ARG A 95 -9.00 -15.62 -9.82
C ARG A 95 -8.75 -15.13 -11.24
#